data_AF-A0ABD0Y5H9-F1
#
_entry.id   AF-A0ABD0Y5H9-F1
#
_cell.length_a   1.000
_cell.length_b   1.000
_cell.length_c   1.000
_cell.angle_alpha   90.00
_cell.angle_beta   90.00
_cell.angle_gamma   90.00
#
_symmetry.space_group_name_H-M   'P 1'
#
loop_
_entity.id
_entity.type
_entity.pdbx_description
1 polymer ?
#
loop_
_entity_poly.entity_id
_entity_poly.type
_entity_poly.pdbx_seq_one_letter_code
_entity_poly.pdbx_strand_id
1 'polypeptide(L)'
;IGSNYVFELENDVHKSSCTETYYQCNLQSTRSNMLLELFEQLGYIVFSGIRRSNGVQGLRLIVQSDRHPVYIDQRVEIFLSSMRDYLNDLQDDEFERHKEALAAHRLEKPKQLYARTRMFWSEITTQQYNFDRANIEVACLRTIKKEDILKFYDELISKNAPHRHKLAVHVLSTSEGGAGHVQEDNGNDVGISSEDEPVEKVRYFSSMFNSKIVQK
;
A
#
# COMPACT_ATOMS: atom_id res chain seq x y z
N ILE A 1 -6.84 -16.81 -11.91
CA ILE A 1 -5.50 -17.38 -11.59
C ILE A 1 -4.62 -16.19 -11.31
N GLY A 2 -3.92 -16.18 -10.17
CA GLY A 2 -3.04 -15.07 -9.81
C GLY A 2 -1.83 -14.94 -10.75
N SER A 3 -1.11 -13.82 -10.66
CA SER A 3 0.07 -13.52 -11.45
C SER A 3 1.11 -12.75 -10.63
N ASN A 4 2.38 -12.91 -10.99
CA ASN A 4 3.50 -12.22 -10.37
C ASN A 4 4.53 -11.89 -11.46
N TYR A 5 4.76 -10.60 -11.70
CA TYR A 5 5.74 -10.11 -12.66
C TYR A 5 6.75 -9.21 -11.97
N VAL A 6 8.02 -9.32 -12.39
CA VAL A 6 9.11 -8.46 -11.94
C VAL A 6 9.72 -7.80 -13.17
N PHE A 7 9.91 -6.49 -13.09
CA PHE A 7 10.61 -5.71 -14.10
C PHE A 7 11.80 -5.00 -13.46
N GLU A 8 12.97 -5.12 -14.06
CA GLU A 8 14.22 -4.58 -13.49
C GLU A 8 14.81 -3.51 -14.41
N LEU A 9 15.31 -2.45 -13.79
CA LEU A 9 15.93 -1.29 -14.40
C LEU A 9 17.17 -0.91 -13.61
N GLU A 10 18.09 -0.20 -14.24
CA GLU A 10 19.30 0.31 -13.60
C GLU A 10 19.25 1.84 -13.47
N ASN A 11 19.91 2.36 -12.44
CA ASN A 11 20.12 3.77 -12.20
C ASN A 11 21.57 4.01 -11.75
N ASP A 12 22.33 4.72 -12.58
CA ASP A 12 23.76 4.98 -12.42
C ASP A 12 24.07 6.27 -11.62
N VAL A 13 23.04 7.07 -11.31
CA VAL A 13 23.20 8.38 -10.64
C VAL A 13 23.12 8.31 -9.11
N HIS A 14 22.13 7.58 -8.58
CA HIS A 14 21.83 7.55 -7.14
C HIS A 14 22.29 6.24 -6.51
N LYS A 15 22.89 6.32 -5.32
CA LYS A 15 23.35 5.16 -4.53
C LYS A 15 22.23 4.30 -3.96
N SER A 16 21.04 4.86 -3.78
CA SER A 16 19.87 4.10 -3.32
C SER A 16 19.20 3.38 -4.49
N SER A 17 18.75 2.17 -4.24
CA SER A 17 17.81 1.46 -5.10
C SER A 17 16.38 1.84 -4.73
N CYS A 18 15.44 1.54 -5.62
CA CYS A 18 14.01 1.76 -5.41
C CYS A 18 13.21 0.52 -5.82
N THR A 19 12.22 0.17 -5.02
CA THR A 19 11.25 -0.88 -5.33
C THR A 19 9.85 -0.30 -5.29
N GLU A 20 9.11 -0.39 -6.42
CA GLU A 20 7.67 -0.18 -6.45
C GLU A 20 6.97 -1.52 -6.60
N THR A 21 6.15 -1.89 -5.62
CA THR A 21 5.32 -3.11 -5.69
C THR A 21 3.86 -2.72 -5.78
N TYR A 22 3.17 -3.23 -6.79
CA TYR A 22 1.76 -2.99 -7.05
C TYR A 22 0.96 -4.28 -7.01
N TYR A 23 -0.06 -4.32 -6.15
CA TYR A 23 -1.03 -5.39 -6.02
C TYR A 23 -2.35 -4.94 -6.65
N GLN A 24 -2.56 -5.28 -7.92
CA GLN A 24 -3.79 -4.95 -8.63
C GLN A 24 -4.96 -5.68 -7.99
N CYS A 25 -5.99 -4.91 -7.64
CA CYS A 25 -7.22 -5.39 -7.04
C CYS A 25 -8.33 -5.37 -8.12
N ASN A 26 -9.49 -4.82 -7.80
CA ASN A 26 -10.65 -4.81 -8.68
C ASN A 26 -10.79 -3.51 -9.49
N LEU A 27 -11.82 -3.46 -10.33
CA LEU A 27 -12.34 -2.22 -10.88
C LEU A 27 -12.85 -1.29 -9.77
N GLN A 28 -12.81 0.01 -10.05
CA GLN A 28 -13.36 1.02 -9.16
C GLN A 28 -14.88 0.88 -9.05
N SER A 29 -15.35 0.76 -7.81
CA SER A 29 -16.76 0.74 -7.43
C SER A 29 -16.86 1.21 -5.97
N THR A 30 -18.01 1.71 -5.55
CA THR A 30 -18.20 2.25 -4.19
C THR A 30 -17.67 1.31 -3.11
N ARG A 31 -18.07 0.03 -3.16
CA ARG A 31 -17.63 -0.97 -2.16
C ARG A 31 -16.16 -1.32 -2.30
N SER A 32 -15.66 -1.55 -3.52
CA SER A 32 -14.25 -1.92 -3.71
C SER A 32 -13.30 -0.78 -3.34
N ASN A 33 -13.68 0.48 -3.58
CA ASN A 33 -12.90 1.64 -3.18
C ASN A 33 -12.75 1.68 -1.65
N MET A 34 -13.85 1.46 -0.93
CA MET A 34 -13.87 1.48 0.54
C MET A 34 -13.14 0.30 1.17
N LEU A 35 -13.22 -0.90 0.59
CA LEU A 35 -12.42 -2.05 1.08
C LEU A 35 -10.92 -1.79 0.93
N LEU A 36 -10.50 -1.26 -0.22
CA LEU A 36 -9.08 -0.98 -0.48
C LEU A 36 -8.56 0.18 0.38
N GLU A 37 -9.32 1.27 0.54
CA GLU A 37 -8.96 2.40 1.43
C GLU A 37 -8.92 1.98 2.89
N LEU A 38 -9.91 1.21 3.37
CA LEU A 38 -9.89 0.75 4.75
C LEU A 38 -8.73 -0.22 5.00
N PHE A 39 -8.48 -1.18 4.10
CA PHE A 39 -7.34 -2.09 4.22
C PHE A 39 -6.00 -1.34 4.24
N GLU A 40 -5.83 -0.34 3.39
CA GLU A 40 -4.62 0.49 3.36
C GLU A 40 -4.41 1.25 4.68
N GLN A 41 -5.47 1.85 5.24
CA GLN A 41 -5.42 2.56 6.52
C GLN A 41 -5.14 1.64 7.72
N LEU A 42 -5.61 0.39 7.68
CA LEU A 42 -5.34 -0.62 8.70
C LEU A 42 -3.89 -1.10 8.67
N GLY A 43 -3.21 -0.98 7.54
CA GLY A 43 -1.82 -1.42 7.40
C GLY A 43 -0.80 -0.58 8.17
N TYR A 44 -1.17 0.56 8.75
CA TYR A 44 -0.24 1.53 9.36
C TYR A 44 0.98 1.84 8.47
N ILE A 45 0.86 1.71 7.15
CA ILE A 45 2.00 1.79 6.23
C ILE A 45 2.19 3.25 5.86
N VAL A 46 3.28 3.86 6.34
CA VAL A 46 3.58 5.28 6.09
C VAL A 46 3.89 5.58 4.62
N PHE A 47 4.13 4.54 3.79
CA PHE A 47 4.50 4.65 2.37
C PHE A 47 3.75 3.68 1.45
N SER A 48 2.62 3.13 1.89
CA SER A 48 1.67 2.56 0.94
C SER A 48 0.81 3.67 0.35
N GLY A 49 0.10 3.34 -0.72
CA GLY A 49 -0.95 4.17 -1.24
C GLY A 49 -1.79 3.41 -2.24
N ILE A 50 -2.86 4.05 -2.68
CA ILE A 50 -3.74 3.46 -3.68
C ILE A 50 -3.37 4.03 -5.04
N ARG A 51 -3.08 3.15 -5.98
CA ARG A 51 -2.89 3.52 -7.38
C ARG A 51 -4.19 3.29 -8.13
N ARG A 52 -4.76 4.38 -8.68
CA ARG A 52 -5.94 4.36 -9.57
C ARG A 52 -5.51 4.76 -10.97
N SER A 53 -5.86 3.94 -11.95
CA SER A 53 -5.58 4.24 -13.36
C SER A 53 -6.60 3.53 -14.24
N ASN A 54 -7.16 4.24 -15.23
CA ASN A 54 -8.06 3.67 -16.24
C ASN A 54 -9.22 2.82 -15.66
N GLY A 55 -9.81 3.27 -14.55
CA GLY A 55 -10.91 2.55 -13.88
C GLY A 55 -10.51 1.34 -13.02
N VAL A 56 -9.24 0.95 -13.04
CA VAL A 56 -8.67 -0.11 -12.17
C VAL A 56 -8.02 0.53 -10.93
N GLN A 57 -7.90 -0.24 -9.85
CA GLN A 57 -7.19 0.18 -8.65
C GLN A 57 -6.39 -0.97 -8.01
N GLY A 58 -5.46 -0.60 -7.13
CA GLY A 58 -4.71 -1.56 -6.31
C GLY A 58 -3.84 -0.89 -5.26
N LEU A 59 -3.32 -1.71 -4.35
CA LEU A 59 -2.37 -1.29 -3.32
C LEU A 59 -0.99 -1.11 -3.95
N ARG A 60 -0.32 -0.01 -3.64
CA ARG A 60 1.05 0.28 -4.07
C ARG A 60 1.93 0.51 -2.86
N LEU A 61 3.13 -0.04 -2.87
CA LEU A 61 4.19 0.28 -1.92
C LEU A 61 5.41 0.78 -2.71
N ILE A 62 6.01 1.89 -2.27
CA ILE A 62 7.24 2.42 -2.88
C ILE A 62 8.28 2.57 -1.77
N VAL A 63 9.38 1.84 -1.89
CA VAL A 63 10.48 1.85 -0.93
C VAL A 63 11.74 2.31 -1.64
N GLN A 64 12.39 3.36 -1.12
CA GLN A 64 13.74 3.73 -1.52
C GLN A 64 14.72 3.39 -0.39
N SER A 65 15.70 2.55 -0.70
CA SER A 65 16.62 1.99 0.30
C SER A 65 18.05 1.93 -0.24
N ASP A 66 19.01 1.86 0.67
CA ASP A 66 20.40 1.50 0.40
C ASP A 66 20.61 -0.02 0.30
N ARG A 67 19.55 -0.81 0.43
CA ARG A 67 19.55 -2.26 0.23
C ARG A 67 19.13 -2.66 -1.18
N HIS A 68 19.49 -3.89 -1.55
CA HIS A 68 19.13 -4.47 -2.85
C HIS A 68 17.59 -4.60 -3.02
N PRO A 69 17.00 -4.29 -4.19
CA PRO A 69 15.55 -4.35 -4.42
C PRO A 69 14.88 -5.68 -4.06
N VAL A 70 15.57 -6.80 -4.33
CA VAL A 70 15.09 -8.16 -4.01
C VAL A 70 14.90 -8.34 -2.51
N TYR A 71 15.82 -7.84 -1.69
CA TYR A 71 15.68 -7.88 -0.24
C TYR A 71 14.44 -7.11 0.19
N ILE A 72 14.29 -5.88 -0.34
CA ILE A 72 13.14 -5.03 -0.03
C ILE A 72 11.81 -5.69 -0.42
N ASP A 73 11.70 -6.28 -1.61
CA ASP A 73 10.49 -6.99 -2.05
C ASP A 73 10.16 -8.18 -1.13
N GLN A 74 11.18 -8.92 -0.64
CA GLN A 74 10.97 -9.97 0.37
C GLN A 74 10.43 -9.41 1.68
N ARG A 75 10.92 -8.24 2.13
CA ARG A 75 10.40 -7.59 3.35
C ARG A 75 8.97 -7.11 3.18
N VAL A 76 8.58 -6.62 1.99
CA VAL A 76 7.18 -6.32 1.65
C VAL A 76 6.32 -7.58 1.79
N GLU A 77 6.76 -8.73 1.27
CA GLU A 77 6.02 -9.99 1.36
C GLU A 77 5.88 -10.49 2.80
N ILE A 78 6.92 -10.36 3.63
CA ILE A 78 6.88 -10.71 5.05
C ILE A 78 5.88 -9.80 5.79
N PHE A 79 5.96 -8.50 5.56
CA PHE A 79 5.04 -7.52 6.13
C PHE A 79 3.58 -7.85 5.77
N LEU A 80 3.29 -8.05 4.48
CA LEU A 80 1.95 -8.39 4.02
C LEU A 80 1.47 -9.72 4.59
N SER A 81 2.35 -10.72 4.74
CA SER A 81 1.97 -12.00 5.35
C SER A 81 1.55 -11.82 6.81
N SER A 82 2.22 -10.93 7.56
CA SER A 82 1.87 -10.63 8.96
C SER A 82 0.56 -9.85 9.13
N MET A 83 0.10 -9.17 8.07
CA MET A 83 -1.18 -8.43 8.11
C MET A 83 -2.37 -9.35 8.38
N ARG A 84 -2.30 -10.63 8.02
CA ARG A 84 -3.42 -11.54 8.24
C ARG A 84 -3.72 -11.76 9.71
N ASP A 85 -2.67 -11.95 10.51
CA ASP A 85 -2.75 -12.17 11.94
C ASP A 85 -3.13 -10.87 12.65
N TYR A 86 -2.50 -9.76 12.26
CA TYR A 86 -2.89 -8.43 12.74
C TYR A 86 -4.38 -8.14 12.53
N LEU A 87 -4.94 -8.42 11.35
CA LEU A 87 -6.36 -8.21 11.08
C LEU A 87 -7.29 -9.15 11.87
N ASN A 88 -6.83 -10.36 12.24
CA ASN A 88 -7.59 -11.25 13.12
C ASN A 88 -7.63 -10.73 14.54
N ASP A 89 -6.48 -10.29 15.05
CA ASP A 89 -6.30 -9.85 16.43
C ASP A 89 -6.83 -8.44 16.67
N LEU A 90 -7.11 -7.70 15.59
CA LEU A 90 -7.71 -6.38 15.62
C LEU A 90 -9.07 -6.41 16.36
N GLN A 91 -9.13 -5.68 17.45
CA GLN A 91 -10.33 -5.55 18.26
C GLN A 91 -11.39 -4.73 17.52
N ASP A 92 -12.66 -5.03 17.78
CA ASP A 92 -13.77 -4.43 17.04
C ASP A 92 -13.88 -2.91 17.30
N ASP A 93 -13.50 -2.44 18.49
CA ASP A 93 -13.46 -1.01 18.83
C ASP A 93 -12.34 -0.28 18.06
N GLU A 94 -11.17 -0.89 17.92
CA GLU A 94 -10.08 -0.36 17.09
C GLU A 94 -10.46 -0.33 15.61
N PHE A 95 -11.09 -1.40 15.10
CA PHE A 95 -11.59 -1.45 13.73
C PHE A 95 -12.61 -0.34 13.44
N GLU A 96 -13.58 -0.11 14.33
CA GLU A 96 -14.55 0.97 14.18
C GLU A 96 -13.90 2.36 14.27
N ARG A 97 -12.85 2.53 15.10
CA ARG A 97 -12.05 3.76 15.11
C ARG A 97 -11.37 4.03 13.76
N HIS A 98 -10.81 3.01 13.11
CA HIS A 98 -10.22 3.15 11.77
C HIS A 98 -11.29 3.53 10.74
N LYS A 99 -12.47 2.89 10.77
CA LYS A 99 -13.59 3.23 9.89
C LYS A 99 -14.03 4.68 10.06
N GLU A 100 -14.24 5.15 11.29
CA GLU A 100 -14.69 6.53 11.52
C GLU A 100 -13.59 7.57 11.24
N ALA A 101 -12.30 7.23 11.45
CA ALA A 101 -11.19 8.08 11.04
C ALA A 101 -11.16 8.27 9.51
N LEU A 102 -11.30 7.19 8.74
CA LEU A 102 -11.39 7.25 7.28
C LEU A 102 -12.65 8.00 6.84
N ALA A 103 -13.80 7.80 7.49
CA ALA A 103 -15.03 8.53 7.21
C ALA A 103 -14.87 10.04 7.41
N ALA A 104 -14.26 10.45 8.52
CA ALA A 104 -13.98 11.87 8.82
C ALA A 104 -13.04 12.48 7.77
N HIS A 105 -11.98 11.77 7.39
CA HIS A 105 -11.05 12.22 6.35
C HIS A 105 -11.76 12.42 5.00
N ARG A 106 -12.62 11.47 4.61
CA ARG A 106 -13.39 11.51 3.36
C ARG A 106 -14.44 12.64 3.32
N LEU A 107 -14.99 13.01 4.47
CA LEU A 107 -15.99 14.09 4.58
C LEU A 107 -15.36 15.47 4.84
N GLU A 108 -14.04 15.58 4.95
CA GLU A 108 -13.38 16.87 5.16
C GLU A 108 -13.70 17.82 3.99
N LYS A 109 -14.29 18.97 4.32
CA LYS A 109 -14.67 19.96 3.31
C LYS A 109 -13.42 20.67 2.78
N PRO A 110 -13.30 20.87 1.46
CA PRO A 110 -12.19 21.61 0.89
C PRO A 110 -12.18 23.05 1.41
N LYS A 111 -11.04 23.47 2.00
CA LYS A 111 -10.86 24.81 2.57
C LYS A 111 -10.57 25.89 1.51
N GLN A 112 -10.26 25.46 0.28
CA GLN A 112 -9.89 26.34 -0.83
C GLN A 112 -10.66 25.98 -2.10
N LEU A 113 -10.96 26.98 -2.93
CA LEU A 113 -11.66 26.78 -4.21
C LEU A 113 -10.90 25.81 -5.11
N TYR A 114 -9.57 25.93 -5.19
CA TYR A 114 -8.73 25.05 -6.00
C TYR A 114 -8.91 23.56 -5.62
N ALA A 115 -8.95 23.25 -4.32
CA ALA A 115 -9.16 21.88 -3.86
C ALA A 115 -10.54 21.34 -4.30
N ARG A 116 -11.59 22.16 -4.19
CA ARG A 116 -12.94 21.79 -4.65
C ARG A 116 -13.00 21.60 -6.17
N THR A 117 -12.36 22.49 -6.92
CA THR A 117 -12.25 22.37 -8.38
C THR A 117 -11.52 21.10 -8.78
N ARG A 118 -10.41 20.76 -8.11
CA ARG A 118 -9.66 19.51 -8.37
C ARG A 118 -10.52 18.27 -8.13
N MET A 119 -11.35 18.24 -7.09
CA MET A 119 -12.27 17.13 -6.84
C MET A 119 -13.27 16.94 -7.98
N PHE A 120 -13.96 18.00 -8.41
CA PHE A 120 -14.92 17.92 -9.51
C PHE A 120 -14.24 17.62 -10.85
N TRP A 121 -13.07 18.22 -11.09
CA TRP A 121 -12.31 17.98 -12.30
C TRP A 121 -11.89 16.51 -12.42
N SER A 122 -11.49 15.88 -11.31
CA SER A 122 -11.20 14.44 -11.28
C SER A 122 -12.40 13.60 -11.74
N GLU A 123 -13.61 13.87 -11.24
CA GLU A 123 -14.83 13.17 -11.65
C GLU A 123 -15.14 13.34 -13.16
N ILE A 124 -14.87 14.54 -13.70
CA ILE A 124 -15.07 14.84 -15.12
C ILE A 124 -14.03 14.12 -15.98
N THR A 125 -12.74 14.26 -15.68
CA THR A 125 -11.66 13.68 -16.49
C THR A 125 -11.63 12.16 -16.44
N THR A 126 -12.06 11.57 -15.32
CA THR A 126 -12.21 10.11 -15.20
C THR A 126 -13.55 9.61 -15.70
N GLN A 127 -14.46 10.52 -16.11
CA GLN A 127 -15.81 10.23 -16.61
C GLN A 127 -16.67 9.43 -15.63
N GLN A 128 -16.41 9.57 -14.32
CA GLN A 128 -17.19 8.90 -13.27
C GLN A 128 -18.38 9.76 -12.81
N TYR A 129 -18.28 11.09 -12.95
CA TYR A 129 -19.35 12.06 -12.68
C TYR A 129 -20.06 11.89 -11.32
N ASN A 130 -19.39 11.31 -10.32
CA ASN A 130 -19.97 11.09 -9.01
C ASN A 130 -19.61 12.25 -8.07
N PHE A 131 -20.29 13.38 -8.23
CA PHE A 131 -19.98 14.57 -7.45
C PHE A 131 -20.33 14.47 -5.96
N ASP A 132 -21.17 13.49 -5.59
CA ASP A 132 -21.54 13.20 -4.20
C ASP A 132 -20.78 11.97 -3.62
N ARG A 133 -19.68 11.59 -4.27
CA ARG A 133 -18.89 10.41 -3.95
C ARG A 133 -18.56 10.27 -2.48
N ALA A 134 -18.16 11.36 -1.82
CA ALA A 134 -17.77 11.33 -0.41
C ALA A 134 -18.88 10.78 0.48
N ASN A 135 -20.12 11.26 0.31
CA ASN A 135 -21.27 10.82 1.10
C ASN A 135 -21.65 9.37 0.77
N ILE A 136 -21.68 9.02 -0.51
CA ILE A 136 -22.05 7.67 -0.98
C ILE A 136 -21.04 6.62 -0.49
N GLU A 137 -19.74 6.89 -0.62
CA GLU A 137 -18.70 5.97 -0.20
C GLU A 137 -18.62 5.88 1.34
N VAL A 138 -18.82 6.97 2.09
CA VAL A 138 -18.87 6.89 3.57
C VAL A 138 -20.09 6.13 4.07
N ALA A 139 -21.25 6.29 3.43
CA ALA A 139 -22.42 5.46 3.74
C ALA A 139 -22.11 3.97 3.53
N CYS A 140 -21.40 3.62 2.45
CA CYS A 140 -20.96 2.25 2.20
C CYS A 140 -19.90 1.80 3.22
N LEU A 141 -18.91 2.62 3.55
CA LEU A 141 -17.84 2.32 4.50
C LEU A 141 -18.40 1.87 5.85
N ARG A 142 -19.42 2.55 6.36
CA ARG A 142 -20.05 2.22 7.64
C ARG A 142 -20.72 0.84 7.66
N THR A 143 -21.06 0.28 6.49
CA THR A 143 -21.62 -1.08 6.37
C THR A 143 -20.57 -2.18 6.29
N ILE A 144 -19.28 -1.83 6.10
CA ILE A 144 -18.19 -2.80 5.97
C ILE A 144 -17.89 -3.41 7.35
N LYS A 145 -17.72 -4.74 7.36
CA LYS A 145 -17.36 -5.52 8.54
C LYS A 145 -15.92 -6.02 8.47
N LYS A 146 -15.36 -6.44 9.60
CA LYS A 146 -14.00 -7.00 9.67
C LYS A 146 -13.84 -8.21 8.75
N GLU A 147 -14.86 -9.06 8.65
CA GLU A 147 -14.86 -10.24 7.77
C GLU A 147 -14.74 -9.85 6.29
N ASP A 148 -15.27 -8.70 5.88
CA ASP A 148 -15.14 -8.22 4.50
C ASP A 148 -13.68 -7.87 4.16
N ILE A 149 -12.94 -7.30 5.12
CA ILE A 149 -11.52 -6.96 4.97
C ILE A 149 -10.65 -8.22 4.99
N LEU A 150 -10.95 -9.17 5.86
CA LEU A 150 -10.27 -10.48 5.87
C LEU A 150 -10.45 -11.20 4.54
N LYS A 151 -11.69 -11.23 4.02
CA LYS A 151 -11.98 -11.80 2.71
C LYS A 151 -11.25 -11.07 1.58
N PHE A 152 -11.26 -9.73 1.60
CA PHE A 152 -10.52 -8.91 0.64
C PHE A 152 -9.03 -9.27 0.62
N TYR A 153 -8.41 -9.40 1.80
CA TYR A 153 -7.01 -9.80 1.92
C TYR A 153 -6.78 -11.23 1.38
N ASP A 154 -7.59 -12.20 1.81
CA ASP A 154 -7.44 -13.61 1.45
C ASP A 154 -7.63 -13.86 -0.05
N GLU A 155 -8.48 -13.07 -0.71
CA GLU A 155 -8.79 -13.22 -2.14
C GLU A 155 -7.81 -12.48 -3.07
N LEU A 156 -7.21 -11.36 -2.63
CA LEU A 156 -6.47 -10.44 -3.50
C LEU A 156 -5.02 -10.15 -3.08
N ILE A 157 -4.70 -10.18 -1.79
CA ILE A 157 -3.41 -9.67 -1.26
C ILE A 157 -2.50 -10.78 -0.77
N SER A 158 -3.07 -11.77 -0.05
CA SER A 158 -2.36 -12.89 0.54
C SER A 158 -1.43 -13.58 -0.46
N LYS A 159 -0.32 -14.15 0.02
CA LYS A 159 0.69 -14.78 -0.85
C LYS A 159 0.12 -15.81 -1.81
N ASN A 160 -0.86 -16.59 -1.33
CA ASN A 160 -1.52 -17.66 -2.06
C ASN A 160 -2.93 -17.28 -2.53
N ALA A 161 -3.27 -15.98 -2.53
CA ALA A 161 -4.58 -15.51 -2.93
C ALA A 161 -4.91 -15.91 -4.39
N PRO A 162 -6.11 -16.45 -4.66
CA PRO A 162 -6.49 -16.97 -5.98
C PRO A 162 -6.53 -15.88 -7.08
N HIS A 163 -6.73 -14.63 -6.69
CA HIS A 163 -6.80 -13.46 -7.56
C HIS A 163 -5.69 -12.45 -7.25
N ARG A 164 -4.55 -12.91 -6.73
CA ARG A 164 -3.37 -12.07 -6.50
C ARG A 164 -2.76 -11.63 -7.82
N HIS A 165 -2.65 -10.33 -8.07
CA HIS A 165 -1.97 -9.81 -9.26
C HIS A 165 -0.87 -8.84 -8.82
N LYS A 166 0.37 -9.33 -8.77
CA LYS A 166 1.55 -8.58 -8.32
C LYS A 166 2.39 -8.13 -9.51
N LEU A 167 2.78 -6.86 -9.50
CA LEU A 167 3.85 -6.31 -10.33
C LEU A 167 4.89 -5.64 -9.42
N ALA A 168 6.13 -6.08 -9.48
CA ALA A 168 7.25 -5.41 -8.83
C ALA A 168 8.15 -4.74 -9.90
N VAL A 169 8.54 -3.50 -9.64
CA VAL A 169 9.53 -2.77 -10.43
C VAL A 169 10.73 -2.51 -9.55
N HIS A 170 11.88 -3.07 -9.92
CA HIS A 170 13.15 -2.90 -9.24
C HIS A 170 14.00 -1.90 -10.02
N VAL A 171 14.39 -0.81 -9.38
CA VAL A 171 15.39 0.13 -9.89
C VAL A 171 16.66 -0.07 -9.09
N LEU A 172 17.62 -0.74 -9.71
CA LEU A 172 18.91 -1.11 -9.13
C LEU A 172 19.90 0.04 -9.23
N SER A 173 20.51 0.43 -8.11
CA SER A 173 21.62 1.39 -8.12
C SER A 173 22.91 0.75 -8.62
N THR A 174 23.42 1.19 -9.77
CA THR A 174 24.71 0.76 -10.33
C THR A 174 25.85 1.75 -10.04
N SER A 175 25.54 2.91 -9.44
CA SER A 175 26.54 3.88 -9.00
C SER A 175 27.58 3.27 -8.05
N GLU A 176 28.79 3.82 -8.00
CA GLU A 176 29.86 3.29 -7.15
C GLU A 176 29.48 3.31 -5.65
N GLY A 177 29.57 2.14 -5.00
CA GLY A 177 29.10 1.93 -3.63
C GLY A 177 27.57 2.00 -3.48
N GLY A 178 26.84 1.90 -4.59
CA GLY A 178 25.40 1.84 -4.65
C GLY A 178 24.82 0.50 -4.20
N ALA A 179 23.54 0.52 -3.85
CA ALA A 179 22.77 -0.59 -3.30
C ALA A 179 22.63 -1.81 -4.22
N GLY A 180 22.97 -1.70 -5.50
CA GLY A 180 22.98 -2.81 -6.45
C GLY A 180 24.27 -3.61 -6.49
N HIS A 181 25.35 -3.09 -5.90
CA HIS A 181 26.55 -3.87 -5.66
C HIS A 181 26.32 -4.75 -4.44
N VAL A 182 26.51 -6.07 -4.58
CA VAL A 182 26.38 -7.02 -3.47
C VAL A 182 27.37 -6.62 -2.39
N GLN A 183 26.89 -5.95 -1.34
CA GLN A 183 27.67 -5.79 -0.11
C GLN A 183 27.63 -7.13 0.60
N GLU A 184 28.79 -7.68 0.95
CA GLU A 184 28.85 -8.78 1.91
C GLU A 184 28.07 -8.37 3.15
N ASP A 185 27.01 -9.13 3.44
CA ASP A 185 26.09 -8.85 4.52
C ASP A 185 26.86 -8.99 5.83
N ASN A 186 27.36 -7.86 6.36
CA ASN A 186 28.11 -7.80 7.61
C ASN A 186 27.16 -8.02 8.80
N GLY A 187 26.45 -9.16 8.85
CA GLY A 187 25.86 -9.84 10.01
C GLY A 187 25.08 -9.04 11.06
N ASN A 188 24.84 -7.74 10.86
CA ASN A 188 24.38 -6.79 11.86
C ASN A 188 22.97 -6.28 11.54
N ASP A 189 22.32 -6.77 10.48
CA ASP A 189 20.88 -6.56 10.33
C ASP A 189 20.21 -7.52 11.33
N VAL A 190 19.85 -6.98 12.50
CA VAL A 190 18.92 -7.61 13.43
C VAL A 190 17.56 -7.62 12.71
N GLY A 191 17.41 -8.52 11.74
CA GLY A 191 16.22 -8.65 10.93
C GLY A 191 15.07 -9.16 11.78
N ILE A 192 13.85 -8.69 11.48
CA ILE A 192 12.61 -9.23 12.07
C ILE A 192 12.60 -10.77 11.91
N SER A 193 12.44 -11.49 13.02
CA SER A 193 12.18 -12.94 13.10
C SER A 193 10.74 -13.27 12.69
N SER A 194 10.48 -14.49 12.22
CA SER A 194 9.10 -14.96 12.04
C SER A 194 8.28 -14.86 13.33
N GLU A 195 8.94 -14.92 14.49
CA GLU A 195 8.33 -14.93 15.83
C GLU A 195 7.97 -13.54 16.38
N ASP A 196 8.47 -12.45 15.77
CA ASP A 196 8.22 -11.09 16.29
C ASP A 196 6.75 -10.70 16.15
N GLU A 197 6.26 -9.86 17.08
CA GLU A 197 4.88 -9.39 17.04
C GLU A 197 4.59 -8.62 15.73
N PRO A 198 3.37 -8.73 15.17
CA PRO A 198 3.01 -8.04 13.93
C PRO A 198 3.33 -6.53 13.95
N VAL A 199 3.13 -5.88 15.10
CA VAL A 199 3.41 -4.45 15.31
C VAL A 199 4.90 -4.13 15.17
N GLU A 200 5.79 -5.00 15.65
CA GLU A 200 7.23 -4.83 15.48
C GLU A 200 7.63 -5.02 14.02
N LYS A 201 6.99 -5.97 13.32
CA LYS A 201 7.19 -6.16 11.88
C LYS A 201 6.83 -4.91 11.09
N VAL A 202 5.72 -4.26 11.44
CA VAL A 202 5.29 -2.99 10.84
C VAL A 202 6.28 -1.86 11.13
N ARG A 203 6.75 -1.73 12.38
CA ARG A 203 7.71 -0.67 12.77
C ARG A 203 9.05 -0.82 12.06
N TYR A 204 9.58 -2.03 11.97
CA TYR A 204 10.82 -2.27 11.25
C TYR A 204 10.62 -2.10 9.75
N PHE A 205 9.52 -2.56 9.16
CA PHE A 205 9.24 -2.26 7.75
C PHE A 205 9.19 -0.74 7.51
N SER A 206 8.59 0.02 8.44
CA SER A 206 8.56 1.49 8.40
C SER A 206 9.95 2.13 8.54
N SER A 207 10.92 1.51 9.20
CA SER A 207 12.29 2.04 9.30
C SER A 207 13.09 1.87 8.00
N MET A 208 12.68 0.97 7.11
CA MET A 208 13.34 0.74 5.81
C MET A 208 13.11 1.86 4.80
N PHE A 209 12.20 2.80 5.11
CA PHE A 209 11.94 3.95 4.27
C PHE A 209 12.91 5.09 4.61
N ASN A 210 13.72 5.50 3.64
CA ASN A 210 14.44 6.76 3.75
C ASN A 210 13.44 7.94 3.78
N SER A 211 13.60 8.84 4.76
CA SER A 211 12.72 10.00 5.01
C SER A 211 12.69 11.08 3.92
N LYS A 212 13.13 10.78 2.69
CA LYS A 212 13.05 11.70 1.55
C LYS A 212 11.65 11.66 0.93
N ILE A 213 10.78 12.45 1.54
CA ILE A 213 9.45 12.81 1.07
C ILE A 213 9.54 13.32 -0.38
N VAL A 214 8.96 12.58 -1.33
CA VAL A 214 8.36 13.18 -2.53
C VAL A 214 6.89 12.79 -2.52
N GLN A 215 6.12 13.48 -1.68
CA GLN A 215 4.70 13.65 -1.94
C GLN A 215 4.58 14.41 -3.26
N LYS A 216 3.95 13.79 -4.27
CA LYS A 216 3.42 14.50 -5.44
C LYS A 216 1.96 14.87 -5.17
#